data_AF-A0A9D7UUF4-F1
#
_entry.id   AF-A0A9D7UUF4-F1
#
_cell.length_a   1.000
_cell.length_b   1.000
_cell.length_c   1.000
_cell.angle_alpha   90.00
_cell.angle_beta   90.00
_cell.angle_gamma   90.00
#
_symmetry.space_group_name_H-M   'P 1'
#
loop_
_entity.id
_entity.type
_entity.pdbx_description
1 polymer ?
#
loop_
_entity_poly.entity_id
_entity_poly.type
_entity_poly.pdbx_seq_one_letter_code
_entity_poly.pdbx_strand_id
1 'polypeptide(L)' 'PEEELPEALLGLATDGTRLVTGLVEGAVTRLAMGHVHNNKVALKSFIDSEIAPLAAFARKAEFVF' A
#
# COMPACT_ATOMS: atom_id res chain seq x y z
N PRO A 1 8.42 7.81 -6.74
CA PRO A 1 8.65 6.51 -6.10
C PRO A 1 7.49 5.57 -6.45
N GLU A 2 7.77 4.45 -7.12
CA GLU A 2 6.76 3.43 -7.38
C GLU A 2 6.25 2.88 -6.04
N GLU A 3 4.93 2.80 -5.87
CA GLU A 3 4.30 2.25 -4.67
C GLU A 3 4.50 0.73 -4.66
N GLU A 4 5.37 0.22 -3.80
CA GLU A 4 5.57 -1.22 -3.62
C GLU A 4 4.55 -1.78 -2.62
N LEU A 5 3.71 -2.70 -3.10
CA LEU A 5 2.77 -3.44 -2.25
C LEU A 5 3.42 -4.73 -1.71
N PRO A 6 3.28 -5.05 -0.41
CA PRO A 6 3.79 -6.31 0.14
C PRO A 6 3.21 -7.54 -0.56
N GLU A 7 4.04 -8.59 -0.75
CA GLU A 7 3.64 -9.84 -1.43
C GLU A 7 2.39 -10.48 -0.83
N ALA A 8 2.18 -10.35 0.48
CA ALA A 8 0.98 -10.83 1.16
C ALA A 8 -0.32 -10.17 0.63
N LEU A 9 -0.26 -8.89 0.21
CA LEU A 9 -1.37 -8.23 -0.46
C LEU A 9 -1.46 -8.62 -1.94
N LEU A 10 -0.32 -8.81 -2.61
CA LEU A 10 -0.29 -9.29 -4.00
C LEU A 10 -0.93 -10.69 -4.14
N GLY A 11 -0.75 -11.58 -3.17
CA GLY A 11 -1.39 -12.90 -3.16
C GLY A 11 -2.92 -12.86 -3.01
N LEU A 12 -3.49 -11.76 -2.50
CA LEU A 12 -4.93 -11.51 -2.41
C LEU A 12 -5.45 -10.70 -3.61
N ALA A 13 -4.53 -10.10 -4.37
CA ALA A 13 -4.80 -9.20 -5.48
C ALA A 13 -5.03 -9.98 -6.79
N THR A 14 -6.18 -10.66 -6.89
CA THR A 14 -6.68 -11.17 -8.18
C THR A 14 -7.23 -10.04 -9.05
N ASP A 15 -7.23 -10.21 -10.37
CA ASP A 15 -7.82 -9.22 -11.29
C ASP A 15 -9.27 -8.91 -10.91
N GLY A 16 -9.62 -7.62 -10.86
CA GLY A 16 -10.93 -7.15 -10.41
C GLY A 16 -11.11 -7.00 -8.89
N THR A 17 -10.12 -7.42 -8.07
CA THR A 17 -10.15 -7.19 -6.62
C THR A 17 -10.15 -5.71 -6.30
N ARG A 18 -11.02 -5.30 -5.37
CA ARG A 18 -10.99 -3.97 -4.75
C ARG A 18 -10.35 -4.09 -3.38
N LEU A 19 -9.48 -3.14 -3.04
CA LEU A 19 -8.79 -3.11 -1.76
C LEU A 19 -8.79 -1.72 -1.15
N VAL A 20 -8.73 -1.68 0.18
CA VAL A 20 -8.48 -0.49 0.98
C VAL A 20 -7.25 -0.78 1.83
N THR A 21 -6.26 0.09 1.78
CA THR A 21 -4.98 -0.09 2.49
C THR A 21 -4.49 1.24 3.06
N GLY A 22 -3.57 1.15 4.02
CA GLY A 22 -2.75 2.29 4.43
C GLY A 22 -1.58 2.49 3.45
N LEU A 23 -1.26 3.75 3.17
CA LEU A 23 -0.04 4.18 2.48
C LEU A 23 0.78 5.07 3.41
N VAL A 24 2.11 4.94 3.32
CA VAL A 24 3.05 5.81 4.03
C VAL A 24 3.70 6.73 3.00
N GLU A 25 3.32 8.01 3.03
CA GLU A 25 3.88 9.06 2.18
C GLU A 25 4.72 10.01 3.05
N GLY A 26 6.02 9.71 3.14
CA GLY A 26 6.91 10.43 4.05
C GLY A 26 6.54 10.17 5.52
N ALA A 27 6.15 11.22 6.24
CA ALA A 27 5.72 11.13 7.64
C ALA A 27 4.20 10.96 7.82
N VAL A 28 3.44 10.97 6.72
CA VAL A 28 1.97 10.93 6.75
C VAL A 28 1.50 9.53 6.40
N THR A 29 0.64 8.98 7.25
CA THR A 29 -0.13 7.79 6.94
C THR A 29 -1.48 8.19 6.35
N ARG A 30 -1.86 7.53 5.25
CA ARG A 30 -3.09 7.81 4.48
C ARG A 30 -3.86 6.53 4.25
N LEU A 31 -5.19 6.62 4.21
CA LEU A 31 -5.99 5.54 3.64
C LEU A 31 -6.10 5.75 2.13
N ALA A 32 -5.91 4.65 1.40
CA ALA A 32 -6.06 4.58 -0.03
C ALA A 32 -7.02 3.47 -0.43
N MET A 33 -7.80 3.74 -1.47
CA MET A 33 -8.66 2.75 -2.11
C MET A 33 -8.10 2.45 -3.49
N GLY A 34 -8.16 1.19 -3.90
CA GLY A 34 -7.66 0.77 -5.19
C GLY A 34 -8.35 -0.45 -5.74
N HIS A 35 -7.96 -0.78 -6.96
CA HIS A 35 -8.35 -2.01 -7.61
C HIS A 35 -7.16 -2.62 -8.33
N VAL A 36 -7.24 -3.93 -8.52
CA VAL A 36 -6.27 -4.71 -9.28
C VAL A 36 -6.77 -4.81 -10.71
N HIS A 37 -5.96 -4.39 -11.66
CA HIS A 37 -6.23 -4.52 -13.08
C HIS A 37 -4.98 -5.01 -13.82
N ASN A 38 -5.08 -6.10 -14.59
CA ASN A 38 -3.96 -6.73 -15.28
C ASN A 38 -2.78 -7.05 -14.34
N ASN A 39 -3.07 -7.58 -13.15
CA ASN A 39 -2.10 -7.83 -12.08
C ASN A 39 -1.30 -6.60 -11.63
N LYS A 40 -1.77 -5.39 -11.97
CA LYS A 40 -1.22 -4.13 -11.45
C LYS A 40 -2.19 -3.55 -10.45
N VAL A 41 -1.65 -2.97 -9.40
CA VAL A 41 -2.44 -2.31 -8.37
C VAL A 41 -2.47 -0.81 -8.68
N ALA A 42 -3.67 -0.25 -8.74
CA ALA A 42 -3.86 1.19 -8.84
C ALA A 42 -4.51 1.69 -7.55
N LEU A 43 -3.82 2.56 -6.81
CA LEU A 43 -4.29 3.14 -5.56
C LEU A 43 -4.55 4.63 -5.70
N LYS A 44 -5.51 5.12 -4.91
CA LYS A 44 -5.78 6.55 -4.73
C LYS A 44 -6.00 6.83 -3.25
N SER A 45 -5.14 7.66 -2.68
CA SER A 45 -5.31 8.21 -1.33
C SER A 45 -6.58 9.05 -1.25
N PHE A 46 -7.36 8.91 -0.19
CA PHE A 46 -8.60 9.68 -0.01
C PHE A 46 -8.71 10.38 1.34
N ILE A 47 -7.94 9.98 2.36
CA ILE A 47 -7.92 10.66 3.65
C ILE A 47 -6.59 10.44 4.38
N ASP A 48 -6.12 11.49 5.05
CA ASP A 48 -5.02 11.40 6.00
C ASP A 48 -5.52 10.69 7.26
N SER A 49 -4.75 9.74 7.76
CA SER A 49 -5.17 8.92 8.90
C SER A 49 -3.95 8.54 9.72
N GLU A 50 -3.93 8.89 11.01
CA GLU A 50 -2.85 8.60 11.95
C GLU A 50 -2.79 7.10 12.34
N ILE A 51 -2.87 6.21 11.35
CA ILE A 51 -2.83 4.77 11.52
C ILE A 51 -1.38 4.36 11.72
N ALA A 52 -1.11 3.62 12.79
CA ALA A 52 0.21 3.03 13.01
C ALA A 52 0.50 1.99 11.90
N PRO A 53 1.71 1.99 11.30
CA PRO A 53 2.07 1.02 10.28
C PRO A 53 2.08 -0.38 10.90
N LEU A 54 1.47 -1.34 10.20
CA LEU A 54 1.59 -2.75 10.56
C LEU A 54 3.00 -3.22 10.22
N ALA A 55 3.73 -3.76 11.20
CA ALA A 55 5.12 -4.16 11.04
C ALA A 55 5.34 -5.15 9.87
N ALA A 56 4.37 -6.03 9.62
CA ALA A 56 4.40 -6.99 8.51
C ALA A 56 4.28 -6.34 7.11
N PHE A 57 3.86 -5.07 7.05
CA PHE A 57 3.66 -4.29 5.83
C PHE A 57 4.51 -3.01 5.81
N ALA A 58 5.44 -2.86 6.75
CA ALA A 58 6.38 -1.76 6.76
C ALA A 58 7.29 -1.83 5.53
N ARG A 59 7.52 -0.69 4.87
CA ARG A 59 8.46 -0.61 3.74
C ARG A 59 9.82 -1.16 4.20
N LYS A 60 10.44 -2.01 3.38
CA LYS A 60 11.83 -2.43 3.63
C LYS A 60 12.70 -1.18 3.72
N ALA A 61 13.52 -1.10 4.76
CA ALA A 61 14.43 0.04 4.91
C ALA A 61 15.34 0.11 3.68
N GLU A 62 15.18 1.16 2.88
CA GLU A 62 16.11 1.49 1.80
C GLU A 62 17.38 2.04 2.46
N PHE A 63 18.41 1.18 2.54
CA PHE A 63 19.77 1.50 2.97
C PHE A 63 19.93 2.11 4.38
N VAL A 64 20.58 1.34 5.25
CA VAL A 64 21.27 1.87 6.44
C VAL A 64 22.77 1.82 6.12
N PHE A 65 23.47 2.96 6.26
CA PHE A 65 24.92 3.08 6.05
C PHE A 65 25.71 2.29 7.09
#